data_AF-A0A4P9VT52-F1
#
_entry.id   AF-A0A4P9VT52-F1
#
_cell.length_a   1.000
_cell.length_b   1.000
_cell.length_c   1.000
_cell.angle_alpha   90.00
_cell.angle_beta   90.00
_cell.angle_gamma   90.00
#
_symmetry.space_group_name_H-M   'P 1'
#
loop_
_entity.id
_entity.type
_entity.pdbx_description
1 polymer ?
#
loop_
_entity_poly.entity_id
_entity_poly.type
_entity_poly.pdbx_seq_one_letter_code
_entity_poly.pdbx_strand_id
1 'polypeptide(L)' 'MIGTILAQMDPVKTYTSKELADIIGTTPRVITRVLNRACKHGLVDKIQTENKSDRVFKSRQLMLEL' A
#
# COMPACT_ATOMS: atom_id res chain seq x y z
N MET A 1 -10.88 -6.72 2.82
CA MET A 1 -9.58 -6.32 3.43
C MET A 1 -8.72 -5.47 2.50
N ILE A 2 -8.49 -5.86 1.24
CA ILE A 2 -7.73 -5.02 0.27
C ILE A 2 -8.36 -3.63 0.09
N GLY A 3 -9.68 -3.56 -0.16
CA GLY A 3 -10.39 -2.27 -0.34
C GLY A 3 -10.27 -1.33 0.86
N THR A 4 -10.28 -1.85 2.10
CA THR A 4 -10.13 -1.05 3.32
C THR A 4 -8.74 -0.43 3.44
N ILE A 5 -7.69 -1.16 3.05
CA ILE A 5 -6.30 -0.65 3.07
C ILE A 5 -6.13 0.43 2.01
N LEU A 6 -6.65 0.22 0.79
CA LEU A 6 -6.56 1.20 -0.29
C LEU A 6 -7.34 2.49 0.00
N ALA A 7 -8.48 2.40 0.69
CA ALA A 7 -9.28 3.56 1.07
C ALA A 7 -8.58 4.47 2.10
N GLN A 8 -7.65 3.94 2.88
CA GLN A 8 -6.86 4.70 3.85
C GLN A 8 -5.57 5.29 3.26
N MET A 9 -5.20 4.87 2.04
CA MET A 9 -4.02 5.39 1.34
C MET A 9 -4.37 6.68 0.60
N ASP A 10 -3.70 7.77 0.96
CA ASP A 10 -3.70 8.98 0.16
C ASP A 10 -3.00 8.71 -1.20
N PRO A 11 -3.64 9.00 -2.35
CA PRO A 11 -3.11 8.70 -3.68
C PRO A 11 -1.84 9.47 -4.03
N VAL A 12 -1.57 10.59 -3.35
CA VAL A 12 -0.37 11.40 -3.59
C VAL A 12 0.81 10.92 -2.75
N LYS A 13 0.54 10.25 -1.62
CA LYS A 13 1.56 9.82 -0.66
C LYS A 13 2.00 8.38 -0.87
N THR A 14 3.20 8.10 -0.40
CA THR A 14 3.74 6.74 -0.28
C THR A 14 3.65 6.29 1.17
N TYR A 15 3.42 5.00 1.38
CA TYR A 15 3.30 4.41 2.70
C TYR A 15 4.17 3.17 2.83
N THR A 16 4.84 3.02 3.96
CA THR A 16 5.42 1.76 4.39
C THR A 16 4.32 0.81 4.90
N SER A 17 4.63 -0.49 4.92
CA SER A 17 3.71 -1.46 5.53
C SER A 17 3.54 -1.27 7.04
N LYS A 18 4.46 -0.57 7.71
CA LYS A 18 4.39 -0.27 9.13
C LYS A 18 3.40 0.86 9.40
N GLU A 19 3.52 1.98 8.68
CA GLU A 19 2.59 3.12 8.81
C GLU A 19 1.13 2.69 8.57
N LEU A 20 0.88 1.89 7.53
CA LEU A 20 -0.45 1.37 7.26
C LEU A 20 -0.94 0.38 8.33
N ALA A 21 -0.04 -0.35 8.97
CA ALA A 21 -0.40 -1.25 10.06
C ALA A 21 -0.81 -0.46 11.31
N ASP A 22 -0.11 0.64 11.60
CA ASP A 22 -0.41 1.53 12.72
C ASP A 22 -1.76 2.23 12.52
N ILE A 23 -2.05 2.72 11.30
CA ILE A 23 -3.34 3.37 10.96
C ILE A 23 -4.51 2.40 11.09
N ILE A 24 -4.34 1.17 10.61
CA ILE A 24 -5.42 0.17 10.51
C ILE A 24 -5.57 -0.63 11.81
N GLY A 25 -4.59 -0.54 12.73
CA GLY A 25 -4.58 -1.32 13.96
C GLY A 25 -4.34 -2.81 13.69
N THR A 26 -3.38 -3.15 12.82
CA THR A 26 -3.05 -4.53 12.47
C THR A 26 -1.54 -4.79 12.45
N THR A 27 -1.11 -5.99 12.05
CA THR A 27 0.31 -6.33 11.99
C THR A 27 0.93 -5.96 10.62
N PRO A 28 2.17 -5.43 10.57
CA PRO A 28 2.86 -5.09 9.32
C PRO A 28 2.97 -6.27 8.35
N ARG A 29 3.05 -7.50 8.88
CA ARG A 29 3.11 -8.73 8.06
C ARG A 29 1.82 -8.95 7.26
N VAL A 30 0.65 -8.68 7.85
CA VAL A 30 -0.64 -8.79 7.17
C VAL A 30 -0.75 -7.73 6.08
N ILE A 31 -0.42 -6.47 6.40
CA ILE A 31 -0.40 -5.37 5.43
C ILE A 31 0.53 -5.67 4.27
N THR A 32 1.76 -6.11 4.53
CA THR A 32 2.73 -6.47 3.49
C THR A 32 2.16 -7.54 2.55
N ARG A 33 1.46 -8.54 3.08
CA ARG A 33 0.84 -9.60 2.28
C ARG A 33 -0.28 -9.06 1.39
N VAL A 34 -1.10 -8.16 1.93
CA VAL A 34 -2.17 -7.50 1.19
C VAL A 34 -1.61 -6.60 0.09
N LEU A 35 -0.65 -5.73 0.41
CA LEU A 35 -0.04 -4.81 -0.56
C LEU A 35 0.68 -5.57 -1.68
N ASN A 36 1.36 -6.68 -1.39
CA ASN A 36 1.93 -7.52 -2.44
C ASN A 36 0.85 -8.15 -3.34
N ARG A 37 -0.32 -8.54 -2.81
CA ARG A 37 -1.44 -9.00 -3.65
C ARG A 37 -2.00 -7.85 -4.48
N ALA A 38 -2.25 -6.69 -3.88
CA ALA A 38 -2.72 -5.50 -4.58
C ALA A 38 -1.75 -5.08 -5.71
N CYS A 39 -0.44 -5.23 -5.48
CA CYS A 39 0.59 -4.94 -6.48
C CYS A 39 0.51 -5.90 -7.68
N LYS A 40 0.29 -7.21 -7.43
CA LYS A 40 0.07 -8.19 -8.51
C LYS A 40 -1.17 -7.90 -9.36
N HIS A 41 -2.18 -7.26 -8.76
CA HIS A 41 -3.40 -6.85 -9.46
C HIS A 41 -3.32 -5.43 -10.05
N GLY A 42 -2.16 -4.77 -9.98
CA GLY A 42 -1.98 -3.43 -10.54
C GLY A 42 -2.69 -2.31 -9.76
N LEU A 43 -3.06 -2.55 -8.50
CA LEU A 43 -3.75 -1.57 -7.65
C LEU A 43 -2.78 -0.68 -6.86
N VAL A 44 -1.55 -1.14 -6.62
CA VAL A 44 -0.51 -0.37 -5.92
C VAL A 44 0.84 -0.55 -6.61
N ASP A 45 1.61 0.53 -6.63
CA ASP A 45 3.01 0.48 -7.01
C ASP A 45 3.87 0.18 -5.79
N LYS A 46 4.86 -0.69 -6.00
CA LYS A 46 5.89 -0.98 -5.02
C LYS A 46 7.16 -0.26 -5.42
N ILE A 47 7.55 0.72 -4.61
CA ILE A 47 8.74 1.53 -4.85
C ILE A 47 9.82 1.03 -3.89
N GLN A 48 10.97 0.69 -4.46
CA GLN A 48 12.14 0.26 -3.69
C GLN A 48 12.97 1.50 -3.37
N THR A 49 13.09 1.83 -2.09
CA THR A 49 13.96 2.94 -1.67
C THR A 49 15.43 2.48 -1.67
N GLU A 50 16.37 3.43 -1.77
CA GLU A 50 17.83 3.12 -1.73
C GLU A 50 18.21 2.29 -0.49
N ASN A 51 17.46 2.50 0.60
CA ASN A 51 17.50 1.65 1.76
C ASN A 51 16.67 0.38 1.49
N LYS A 52 17.33 -0.69 1.01
CA LYS A 52 16.71 -1.98 0.60
C LYS A 52 15.75 -2.61 1.63
N SER A 53 15.82 -2.16 2.87
CA SER A 53 14.95 -2.56 3.99
C SER A 53 13.53 -2.00 3.87
N ASP A 54 13.38 -0.75 3.38
CA ASP A 54 12.11 -0.05 3.38
C ASP A 54 11.43 -0.10 2.01
N ARG A 55 10.44 -0.99 1.92
CA ARG A 55 9.51 -1.06 0.79
C ARG A 55 8.38 -0.09 1.04
N VAL A 56 8.27 0.93 0.20
CA VAL A 56 7.14 1.86 0.21
C VAL A 56 6.16 1.51 -0.91
N PHE A 57 4.90 1.78 -0.67
CA PHE A 57 3.79 1.46 -1.55
C PHE A 57 3.00 2.73 -1.86
N LYS A 58 2.61 2.90 -3.11
CA LYS A 58 1.75 4.00 -3.56
C LYS A 58 0.48 3.44 -4.14
N SER A 59 -0.68 3.99 -3.77
CA SER A 59 -1.94 3.60 -4.39
C SER A 59 -1.93 4.04 -5.86
N ARG A 60 -2.22 3.12 -6.79
CA ARG A 60 -2.59 3.54 -8.14
C ARG A 60 -4.03 3.99 -8.02
N GLN A 61 -4.27 5.29 -8.15
CA GLN A 61 -5.62 5.77 -8.37
C GLN A 61 -6.15 5.04 -9.61
N LEU A 62 -7.10 4.13 -9.39
CA LEU A 62 -8.05 3.78 -10.43
C LEU A 62 -8.86 5.05 -10.62
N MET A 63 -8.36 5.94 -11.48
CA MET A 63 -9.16 7.03 -12.01
C MET A 63 -10.27 6.33 -12.79
N LEU A 64 -11.41 6.14 -12.13
CA LEU A 64 -12.66 5.98 -12.83
C LEU A 64 -12.81 7.30 -13.59
N GLU A 65 -12.42 7.29 -14.87
CA GLU A 65 -12.94 8.26 -15.82
C GLU A 65 -14.46 8.15 -15.74
N LEU A 66 -15.07 9.13 -15.05
CA LEU A 66 -16.51 9.35 -15.00
C LEU A 66 -16.95 9.97 -16.32
#